data_AF-A0A8T5DG87-F1
#
_entry.id   AF-A0A8T5DG87-F1
#
_cell.length_a   1.000
_cell.length_b   1.000
_cell.length_c   1.000
_cell.angle_alpha   90.00
_cell.angle_beta   90.00
_cell.angle_gamma   90.00
#
_symmetry.space_group_name_H-M   'P 1'
#
loop_
_entity.id
_entity.type
_entity.pdbx_description
1 polymer ?
#
loop_
_entity_poly.entity_id
_entity_poly.type
_entity_poly.pdbx_seq_one_letter_code
_entity_poly.pdbx_strand_id
1 'polypeptide(L)'
;MKKILLSLLMLSLFLMPLVLAEIDFDTELSEDEQDQVDAILEPVMKIYATVKYTATVIGVMMLVFAGVLFTTAGGDNSQKEKAKQMAAGVVIGLIIIWVAPLVVEFVFS
;
A
#
# COMPACT_ATOMS: atom_id res chain seq x y z
N MET A 1 -1.24 8.44 -48.76
CA MET A 1 -0.42 8.23 -47.56
C MET A 1 -1.26 8.02 -46.29
N LYS A 2 -2.16 8.95 -45.90
CA LYS A 2 -3.01 8.79 -44.69
C LYS A 2 -3.83 7.49 -44.61
N LYS A 3 -4.39 7.02 -45.73
CA LYS A 3 -5.18 5.77 -45.79
C LYS A 3 -4.32 4.51 -45.57
N ILE A 4 -3.06 4.54 -46.02
CA ILE A 4 -2.10 3.44 -45.85
C ILE A 4 -1.63 3.40 -44.39
N LEU A 5 -1.36 4.56 -43.80
CA LEU A 5 -1.02 4.70 -42.38
C LEU A 5 -2.15 4.18 -41.47
N LEU A 6 -3.41 4.52 -41.79
CA LEU A 6 -4.58 4.06 -41.04
C LEU A 6 -4.78 2.55 -41.15
N SER A 7 -4.53 1.98 -42.32
CA SER A 7 -4.58 0.53 -42.53
C SER A 7 -3.47 -0.21 -41.79
N LEU A 8 -2.28 0.38 -41.69
CA LEU A 8 -1.16 -0.19 -40.93
C LEU A 8 -1.41 -0.15 -39.41
N LEU A 9 -2.02 0.94 -38.92
CA LEU A 9 -2.45 1.08 -37.53
C LEU A 9 -3.53 0.05 -37.17
N MET A 10 -4.52 -0.14 -38.04
CA MET A 10 -5.56 -1.15 -37.83
C MET A 10 -5.01 -2.57 -37.85
N LEU A 11 -4.03 -2.85 -38.72
CA LEU A 11 -3.35 -4.15 -38.75
C LEU A 11 -2.54 -4.38 -37.47
N SER A 12 -1.84 -3.36 -36.98
CA SER A 12 -1.13 -3.39 -35.69
C SER A 12 -2.09 -3.63 -34.52
N LEU A 13 -3.25 -2.97 -34.49
CA LEU A 13 -4.26 -3.19 -33.46
C LEU A 13 -4.87 -4.59 -33.54
N PHE A 14 -5.05 -5.13 -34.75
CA PHE A 14 -5.61 -6.46 -34.95
C PHE A 14 -4.64 -7.59 -34.59
N LEU A 15 -3.33 -7.34 -34.70
CA LEU A 15 -2.26 -8.24 -34.28
C LEU A 15 -1.94 -8.11 -32.78
N MET A 16 -2.32 -7.01 -32.13
CA MET A 16 -2.06 -6.78 -30.71
C MET A 16 -2.64 -7.86 -29.78
N PRO A 17 -3.86 -8.38 -29.98
CA PRO A 17 -4.39 -9.49 -29.19
C PRO A 17 -3.58 -10.77 -29.31
N LEU A 18 -2.92 -11.02 -30.45
CA LEU A 18 -2.04 -12.19 -30.63
C LEU A 18 -0.73 -12.03 -29.86
N VAL A 19 -0.19 -10.80 -29.78
CA VAL A 19 0.99 -10.48 -28.95
C VAL A 19 0.64 -10.51 -27.46
N LEU A 20 -0.57 -10.08 -27.09
CA LEU A 20 -1.03 -10.09 -25.70
C LEU A 20 -1.51 -11.48 -25.23
N ALA A 21 -1.91 -12.37 -26.13
CA ALA A 21 -2.33 -13.74 -25.80
C ALA A 21 -1.17 -14.64 -25.35
N GLU A 22 0.07 -14.25 -25.62
CA GLU A 22 1.29 -14.89 -25.11
C GLU A 22 1.88 -14.15 -23.89
N ILE A 23 1.27 -13.02 -23.46
CA ILE A 23 1.55 -12.48 -22.13
C ILE A 23 0.80 -13.37 -21.14
N ASP A 24 1.40 -14.52 -20.91
CA ASP A 24 1.02 -15.43 -19.85
C ASP A 24 1.62 -14.86 -18.55
N PHE A 25 0.77 -14.19 -17.77
CA PHE A 25 1.15 -13.71 -16.44
C PHE A 25 1.49 -14.86 -15.48
N ASP A 26 1.20 -16.11 -15.88
CA ASP A 26 1.57 -17.34 -15.16
C ASP A 26 2.91 -17.93 -15.65
N THR A 27 3.65 -17.26 -16.54
CA THR A 27 5.02 -17.67 -16.87
C THR A 27 5.90 -17.48 -15.64
N GLU A 28 6.42 -18.57 -15.07
CA GLU A 28 7.40 -18.49 -13.98
C GLU A 28 8.60 -17.65 -14.48
N LEU A 29 8.85 -16.53 -13.79
CA LEU A 29 9.97 -15.64 -14.08
C LEU A 29 11.27 -16.45 -14.10
N SER A 30 12.09 -16.28 -15.14
CA SER A 30 13.45 -16.85 -15.13
C SER A 30 14.25 -16.27 -13.96
N GLU A 31 15.28 -16.97 -13.48
CA GLU A 31 16.11 -16.52 -12.34
C GLU A 31 16.63 -15.08 -12.55
N ASP A 32 17.05 -14.76 -13.79
CA ASP A 32 17.54 -13.43 -14.19
C ASP A 32 16.44 -12.33 -14.15
N GLU A 33 15.17 -12.70 -14.33
CA GLU A 33 14.03 -11.78 -14.26
C GLU A 33 13.56 -11.56 -12.81
N GLN A 34 13.59 -12.62 -11.98
CA GLN A 34 13.28 -12.50 -10.55
C GLN A 34 14.26 -11.56 -9.85
N ASP A 35 15.56 -11.69 -10.13
CA ASP A 35 16.59 -10.81 -9.55
C ASP A 35 16.37 -9.33 -9.93
N GLN A 36 15.92 -9.06 -11.15
CA GLN A 36 15.60 -7.70 -11.61
C GLN A 36 14.35 -7.15 -10.93
N VAL A 37 13.32 -7.97 -10.76
CA VAL A 37 12.10 -7.61 -10.04
C VAL A 37 12.41 -7.32 -8.57
N ASP A 38 13.17 -8.19 -7.91
CA ASP A 38 13.58 -8.02 -6.52
C ASP A 38 14.44 -6.78 -6.32
N ALA A 39 15.36 -6.48 -7.24
CA ALA A 39 16.15 -5.25 -7.20
C ALA A 39 15.30 -3.96 -7.26
N ILE A 40 14.13 -4.02 -7.89
CA ILE A 40 13.17 -2.90 -7.95
C ILE A 40 12.27 -2.88 -6.71
N LEU A 41 11.88 -4.05 -6.20
CA LEU A 41 10.96 -4.17 -5.06
C LEU A 41 11.66 -3.93 -3.71
N GLU A 42 12.92 -4.32 -3.55
CA GLU A 42 13.65 -4.23 -2.29
C GLU A 42 13.67 -2.78 -1.72
N PRO A 43 14.00 -1.73 -2.50
CA PRO A 43 13.94 -0.35 -2.00
C PRO A 43 12.54 0.06 -1.54
N VAL A 44 11.50 -0.36 -2.26
CA VAL A 44 10.09 -0.05 -1.94
C VAL A 44 9.70 -0.72 -0.63
N MET A 45 10.04 -2.01 -0.48
CA MET A 45 9.77 -2.78 0.74
C MET A 45 10.51 -2.21 1.94
N LYS A 46 11.74 -1.74 1.75
CA LYS A 46 12.53 -1.07 2.79
C LYS A 46 11.89 0.25 3.24
N ILE A 47 11.41 1.07 2.31
CA ILE A 47 10.69 2.31 2.63
C ILE A 47 9.40 1.99 3.38
N TYR A 48 8.61 1.03 2.88
CA TYR A 48 7.40 0.57 3.55
C TYR A 48 7.66 0.13 4.99
N ALA A 49 8.66 -0.73 5.21
CA ALA A 49 9.03 -1.19 6.54
C ALA A 49 9.45 -0.03 7.46
N THR A 50 10.27 0.89 6.95
CA THR A 50 10.73 2.06 7.70
C THR A 50 9.57 2.94 8.14
N VAL A 51 8.63 3.23 7.23
CA VAL A 51 7.42 4.01 7.52
C VAL A 51 6.53 3.27 8.50
N LYS A 52 6.28 1.96 8.30
CA LYS A 52 5.46 1.12 9.17
C LYS A 52 5.95 1.18 10.62
N TYR A 53 7.24 0.92 10.85
CA TYR A 53 7.79 0.90 12.21
C TYR A 53 7.82 2.30 12.83
N THR A 54 8.21 3.32 12.07
CA THR A 54 8.25 4.71 12.57
C THR A 54 6.86 5.20 12.95
N ALA A 55 5.85 4.97 12.09
CA ALA A 55 4.46 5.32 12.38
C ALA A 55 3.91 4.55 13.57
N THR A 56 4.29 3.28 13.74
CA THR A 56 3.89 2.48 14.90
C THR A 56 4.43 3.08 16.21
N VAL A 57 5.71 3.46 16.24
CA VAL A 57 6.32 4.12 17.41
C VAL A 57 5.62 5.44 17.74
N ILE A 58 5.36 6.27 16.73
CA ILE A 58 4.64 7.53 16.91
C ILE A 58 3.22 7.26 17.44
N GLY A 59 2.52 6.27 16.88
CA GLY A 59 1.20 5.87 17.35
C GLY A 59 1.19 5.48 18.82
N VAL A 60 2.14 4.64 19.25
CA VAL A 60 2.26 4.27 20.67
C VAL A 60 2.49 5.51 21.56
N MET A 61 3.35 6.44 21.14
CA MET A 61 3.53 7.70 21.89
C MET A 61 2.26 8.55 21.95
N MET A 62 1.49 8.61 20.86
CA MET A 62 0.21 9.33 20.83
C MET A 62 -0.84 8.67 21.72
N LEU A 63 -0.83 7.33 21.85
CA LEU A 63 -1.69 6.63 22.81
C LEU A 63 -1.33 6.96 24.25
N VAL A 64 -0.04 7.02 24.58
CA VAL A 64 0.41 7.46 25.90
C VAL A 64 -0.05 8.89 26.16
N PHE A 65 0.11 9.79 25.19
CA PHE A 65 -0.35 11.17 25.30
C PHE A 65 -1.87 11.27 25.49
N ALA A 66 -2.65 10.49 24.75
CA ALA A 66 -4.10 10.40 24.92
C ALA A 66 -4.49 9.89 26.31
N GLY A 67 -3.77 8.90 26.84
CA GLY A 67 -3.97 8.38 28.20
C GLY A 67 -3.67 9.44 29.28
N VAL A 68 -2.59 10.19 29.12
CA VAL A 68 -2.26 11.32 30.00
C VAL A 68 -3.36 12.37 29.94
N LEU A 69 -3.76 12.81 28.74
CA LEU A 69 -4.83 13.81 28.54
C LEU A 69 -6.16 13.36 29.17
N PHE A 70 -6.52 12.08 29.03
CA PHE A 70 -7.73 11.54 29.62
C PHE A 70 -7.69 11.58 31.16
N THR A 71 -6.54 11.25 31.75
CA THR A 71 -6.36 11.20 33.20
C THR A 71 -6.33 12.60 33.81
N THR A 72 -5.67 13.57 33.15
CA THR A 72 -5.54 14.94 33.65
C THR A 72 -6.78 15.81 33.37
N ALA A 73 -7.69 15.40 32.49
CA ALA A 73 -8.91 16.14 32.16
C ALA A 73 -9.88 16.34 33.35
N GLY A 74 -9.80 15.53 34.41
CA GLY A 74 -10.59 15.73 35.62
C GLY A 74 -12.11 15.71 35.39
N GLY A 75 -12.79 16.83 35.63
CA GLY A 75 -14.24 16.99 35.42
C GLY A 75 -14.63 17.53 34.03
N ASP A 76 -13.65 17.88 33.20
CA ASP A 76 -13.89 18.44 31.87
C ASP A 76 -14.22 17.32 30.88
N ASN A 77 -15.51 17.18 30.57
CA ASN A 77 -16.01 16.18 29.64
C ASN A 77 -15.50 16.41 28.20
N SER A 78 -15.22 17.65 27.81
CA SER A 78 -14.72 17.97 26.46
C SER A 78 -13.33 17.39 26.25
N GLN A 79 -12.44 17.54 27.23
CA GLN A 79 -11.09 17.00 27.15
C GLN A 79 -11.05 15.47 27.21
N LYS A 80 -11.94 14.86 28.00
CA LYS A 80 -12.09 13.39 28.00
C LYS A 80 -12.52 12.86 26.64
N GLU A 81 -13.46 13.52 26.00
CA GLU A 81 -13.96 13.12 24.69
C GLU A 81 -12.85 13.25 23.62
N LYS A 82 -12.11 14.37 23.64
CA LYS A 82 -10.95 14.56 22.77
C LYS A 82 -9.89 13.47 22.93
N ALA A 83 -9.58 13.08 24.17
CA ALA A 83 -8.62 12.01 24.44
C ALA A 83 -9.09 10.65 23.90
N LYS A 84 -10.38 10.33 24.05
CA LYS A 84 -10.96 9.10 23.48
C LYS A 84 -10.90 9.10 21.96
N GLN A 85 -11.28 10.20 21.31
CA GLN A 85 -11.23 10.31 19.85
C GLN A 85 -9.81 10.19 19.32
N MET A 86 -8.84 10.81 20.01
CA MET A 86 -7.42 10.65 19.68
C MET A 86 -6.98 9.19 19.81
N ALA A 87 -7.28 8.53 20.93
CA ALA A 87 -6.93 7.13 21.13
C ALA A 87 -7.57 6.21 20.08
N ALA A 88 -8.85 6.41 19.78
CA ALA A 88 -9.57 5.66 18.76
C ALA A 88 -8.94 5.86 17.36
N GLY A 89 -8.63 7.10 17.00
CA GLY A 89 -7.98 7.41 15.72
C GLY A 89 -6.61 6.73 15.58
N VAL A 90 -5.81 6.72 16.65
CA VAL A 90 -4.51 6.03 16.65
C VAL A 90 -4.69 4.52 16.52
N VAL A 91 -5.61 3.91 17.27
CA VAL A 91 -5.88 2.46 17.17
C VAL A 91 -6.32 2.08 15.76
N ILE A 92 -7.23 2.84 15.14
CA ILE A 92 -7.68 2.61 13.77
C ILE A 92 -6.51 2.73 12.79
N GLY A 93 -5.68 3.77 12.93
CA GLY A 93 -4.51 3.96 12.07
C GLY A 93 -3.51 2.80 12.18
N LEU A 94 -3.25 2.31 13.40
CA LEU A 94 -2.40 1.15 13.61
C LEU A 94 -3.00 -0.11 12.97
N ILE A 95 -4.31 -0.35 13.13
CA ILE A 95 -4.97 -1.48 12.47
C ILE A 95 -4.76 -1.41 10.95
N ILE A 96 -4.95 -0.26 10.32
CA ILE A 96 -4.77 -0.09 8.87
C ILE A 96 -3.34 -0.44 8.43
N ILE A 97 -2.33 0.06 9.13
CA ILE A 97 -0.91 -0.20 8.81
C ILE A 97 -0.60 -1.71 8.87
N TRP A 98 -1.17 -2.41 9.84
CA TRP A 98 -0.91 -3.84 10.07
C TRP A 98 -1.77 -4.75 9.18
N VAL A 99 -2.95 -4.30 8.77
CA VAL A 99 -3.85 -5.03 7.87
C VAL A 99 -3.47 -4.84 6.40
N ALA A 100 -2.82 -3.73 6.03
CA ALA A 100 -2.37 -3.47 4.66
C ALA A 100 -1.68 -4.66 3.95
N PRO A 101 -0.68 -5.36 4.54
CA PRO A 101 -0.04 -6.49 3.86
C PRO A 101 -0.99 -7.68 3.66
N LEU A 102 -1.91 -7.93 4.60
CA LEU A 102 -2.90 -9.00 4.47
C LEU A 102 -3.85 -8.74 3.29
N VAL A 103 -4.19 -7.47 3.05
CA VAL A 103 -5.05 -7.08 1.91
C VAL A 103 -4.29 -7.23 0.59
N VAL A 104 -3.01 -6.85 0.54
CA VAL A 104 -2.17 -7.03 -0.65
C VAL A 104 -2.05 -8.50 -0.99
N GLU A 105 -1.72 -9.34 0.00
CA GLU A 105 -1.63 -10.80 -0.17
C GLU A 105 -2.96 -11.39 -0.64
N PHE A 106 -4.09 -10.96 -0.06
CA PHE A 106 -5.42 -11.43 -0.49
C PHE A 106 -5.76 -11.07 -1.95
N VAL A 107 -5.29 -9.93 -2.46
CA VAL A 107 -5.56 -9.49 -3.84
C VAL A 107 -4.68 -10.21 -4.86
N PHE A 108 -3.46 -10.57 -4.49
CA PHE A 108 -2.50 -11.27 -5.35
C PHE A 108 -2.49 -12.80 -5.14
N SER A 109 -3.36 -13.31 -4.26
CA SER A 109 -3.63 -14.74 -4.04
C SER A 109 -4.67 -15.30 -5.02
#